data_AF-A0A3D2SFQ2-F1
#
_entry.id   AF-A0A3D2SFQ2-F1
#
_cell.length_a   1.000
_cell.length_b   1.000
_cell.length_c   1.000
_cell.angle_alpha   90.00
_cell.angle_beta   90.00
_cell.angle_gamma   90.00
#
_symmetry.space_group_name_H-M   'P 1'
#
loop_
_entity.id
_entity.type
_entity.pdbx_description
1 polymer ?
#
loop_
_entity_poly.entity_id
_entity_poly.type
_entity_poly.pdbx_seq_one_letter_code
_entity_poly.pdbx_strand_id
1 'polypeptide(L)'
;FIDFGSTSYGPANGISIKNSIFALSQAATAKGIRASGTVAVENSYATSDWQLGSPSISGLISYSGASSALFTSPSTGDFSFLDKTFAGTETAGDPRWRE
;
A
#
# COMPACT_ATOMS: atom_id res chain seq x y z
N PHE A 1 -0.10 -2.96 8.51
CA PHE A 1 0.65 -2.09 9.45
C PHE A 1 2.07 -2.59 9.53
N ILE A 2 3.05 -1.70 9.64
CA ILE A 2 4.44 -2.03 9.95
C ILE A 2 4.70 -1.44 11.34
N ASP A 3 4.62 -2.30 12.37
CA ASP A 3 4.72 -1.91 13.78
C ASP A 3 5.87 -2.67 14.45
N PHE A 4 6.65 -1.95 15.26
CA PHE A 4 7.82 -2.45 15.97
C PHE A 4 7.64 -2.38 17.50
N GLY A 5 6.39 -2.29 17.96
CA GLY A 5 6.03 -2.38 19.37
C GLY A 5 5.19 -1.21 19.87
N SER A 6 4.65 -1.36 21.08
CA SER A 6 3.76 -0.37 21.69
C SER A 6 4.49 0.93 22.05
N THR A 7 5.78 0.86 22.41
CA THR A 7 6.59 1.99 22.91
C THR A 7 7.89 2.23 22.14
N SER A 8 8.28 1.34 21.22
CA SER A 8 9.50 1.44 20.42
C SER A 8 9.19 1.92 19.01
N TYR A 9 9.92 2.93 18.56
CA TYR A 9 9.98 3.26 17.14
C TYR A 9 10.86 2.20 16.44
N GLY A 10 10.49 1.85 15.21
CA GLY A 10 11.21 0.88 14.39
C GLY A 10 12.62 1.34 13.97
N PRO A 11 13.15 0.84 12.84
CA PRO A 11 14.54 1.03 12.45
C PRO A 11 14.99 2.50 12.42
N ALA A 12 16.15 2.77 13.01
CA ALA A 12 16.79 4.09 13.08
C ALA A 12 17.22 4.64 11.71
N ASN A 13 17.56 3.73 10.79
CA ASN A 13 17.91 4.09 9.42
C ASN A 13 16.68 4.27 8.51
N GLY A 14 15.47 4.18 9.07
CA GLY A 14 14.23 4.38 8.32
C GLY A 14 13.76 3.14 7.56
N ILE A 15 12.80 3.34 6.67
CA ILE A 15 12.15 2.30 5.85
C ILE A 15 12.04 2.79 4.42
N SER A 16 12.34 1.91 3.46
CA SER A 16 12.13 2.18 2.03
C SER A 16 11.00 1.31 1.48
N ILE A 17 10.01 1.93 0.84
CA ILE A 17 8.89 1.27 0.18
C ILE A 17 8.94 1.65 -1.30
N LYS A 18 9.05 0.65 -2.18
CA LYS A 18 9.18 0.84 -3.62
C LYS A 18 8.25 -0.08 -4.38
N ASN A 19 7.70 0.40 -5.50
CA ASN A 19 6.95 -0.43 -6.45
C ASN A 19 5.85 -1.27 -5.79
N SER A 20 5.18 -0.71 -4.78
CA SER A 20 4.24 -1.43 -3.93
C SER A 20 2.81 -0.91 -4.12
N ILE A 21 1.82 -1.78 -3.97
CA ILE A 21 0.41 -1.41 -3.99
C ILE A 21 -0.19 -1.71 -2.63
N PHE A 22 -0.75 -0.70 -1.98
CA PHE A 22 -1.50 -0.84 -0.74
C PHE A 22 -2.98 -0.76 -1.05
N ALA A 23 -3.69 -1.85 -0.76
CA ALA A 23 -5.10 -1.96 -1.02
C ALA A 23 -5.83 -2.54 0.17
N LEU A 24 -7.03 -2.02 0.45
CA LEU A 24 -7.94 -2.44 1.52
C LEU A 24 -7.31 -2.50 2.92
N SER A 25 -7.70 -1.57 3.79
CA SER A 25 -7.37 -1.64 5.22
C SER A 25 -8.41 -2.44 6.02
N GLN A 26 -8.00 -3.15 7.08
CA GLN A 26 -8.93 -3.83 8.01
C GLN A 26 -9.94 -2.87 8.67
N ALA A 27 -9.52 -1.64 8.94
CA ALA A 27 -10.35 -0.58 9.50
C ALA A 27 -9.76 0.78 9.11
N ALA A 28 -10.59 1.81 8.97
CA ALA A 28 -10.14 3.17 8.66
C ALA A 28 -9.23 3.78 9.75
N THR A 29 -9.22 3.20 10.95
CA THR A 29 -8.36 3.60 12.08
C THR A 29 -7.08 2.77 12.18
N ALA A 30 -6.83 1.86 11.23
CA ALA A 30 -5.64 1.04 11.21
C ALA A 30 -4.37 1.91 11.19
N LYS A 31 -3.34 1.48 11.91
CA LYS A 31 -2.06 2.17 11.94
C LYS A 31 -1.23 1.78 10.70
N GLY A 32 -0.54 2.75 10.13
CA GLY A 32 0.36 2.61 8.99
C GLY A 32 1.73 2.09 9.40
N ILE A 33 2.67 3.01 9.59
CA ILE A 33 4.09 2.71 9.79
C ILE A 33 4.67 3.47 10.99
N ARG A 34 5.51 2.80 11.79
CA ARG A 34 6.31 3.43 12.85
C ARG A 34 7.79 3.22 12.58
N ALA A 35 8.50 4.28 12.21
CA ALA A 35 9.95 4.28 12.07
C ALA A 35 10.54 5.44 12.88
N SER A 36 11.76 5.27 13.38
CA SER A 36 12.52 6.38 13.98
C SER A 36 13.28 7.19 12.93
N GLY A 37 13.73 6.54 11.85
CA GLY A 37 14.24 7.21 10.66
C GLY A 37 13.18 7.53 9.61
N THR A 38 13.60 8.18 8.53
CA THR A 38 12.73 8.59 7.40
C THR A 38 12.06 7.38 6.74
N VAL A 39 10.77 7.50 6.43
CA VAL A 39 10.07 6.56 5.53
C VAL A 39 10.12 7.14 4.12
N ALA A 40 10.87 6.49 3.23
CA ALA A 40 10.97 6.85 1.83
C ALA A 40 10.01 5.99 1.00
N VAL A 41 9.12 6.63 0.24
CA VAL A 41 8.13 5.97 -0.61
C VAL A 41 8.37 6.39 -2.05
N GLU A 42 8.51 5.42 -2.94
CA GLU A 42 8.78 5.63 -4.36
C GLU A 42 7.89 4.72 -5.20
N ASN A 43 7.28 5.25 -6.27
CA ASN A 43 6.43 4.50 -7.21
C ASN A 43 5.48 3.49 -6.51
N SER A 44 4.78 3.94 -5.48
CA SER A 44 3.91 3.09 -4.67
C SER A 44 2.54 3.71 -4.56
N TYR A 45 1.50 2.88 -4.65
CA TYR A 45 0.12 3.31 -4.86
C TYR A 45 -0.78 2.92 -3.69
N ALA A 46 -1.85 3.68 -3.49
CA ALA A 46 -2.90 3.36 -2.54
C ALA A 46 -4.28 3.42 -3.21
N THR A 47 -5.09 2.39 -3.03
CA THR A 47 -6.51 2.41 -3.43
C THR A 47 -7.34 3.26 -2.45
N SER A 48 -8.51 3.74 -2.86
CA SER A 48 -9.37 4.61 -2.03
C SER A 48 -9.88 3.95 -0.74
N ASP A 49 -9.93 2.61 -0.69
CA ASP A 49 -10.28 1.80 0.48
C ASP A 49 -9.05 1.37 1.31
N TRP A 50 -7.86 1.82 0.94
CA TRP A 50 -6.70 1.83 1.84
C TRP A 50 -6.76 3.07 2.74
N GLN A 51 -7.37 2.89 3.92
CA GLN A 51 -7.59 3.97 4.87
C GLN A 51 -6.83 3.70 6.17
N LEU A 52 -6.03 4.68 6.58
CA LEU A 52 -5.24 4.59 7.81
C LEU A 52 -5.59 5.76 8.73
N GLY A 53 -5.55 5.49 10.03
CA GLY A 53 -5.51 6.52 11.05
C GLY A 53 -4.09 7.07 11.21
N SER A 54 -3.71 7.36 12.46
CA SER A 54 -2.36 7.78 12.80
C SER A 54 -1.60 6.67 13.54
N PRO A 55 -0.32 6.42 13.21
CA PRO A 55 0.46 7.03 12.12
C PRO A 55 0.02 6.54 10.73
N SER A 56 0.17 7.35 9.68
CA SER A 56 -0.15 7.00 8.29
C SER A 56 1.12 6.70 7.46
N ILE A 57 0.97 6.38 6.18
CA ILE A 57 2.07 6.28 5.21
C ILE A 57 1.91 7.41 4.19
N SER A 58 2.85 8.36 4.16
CA SER A 58 2.85 9.49 3.22
C SER A 58 3.64 9.16 1.94
N GLY A 59 3.36 9.84 0.83
CA GLY A 59 4.09 9.70 -0.43
C GLY A 59 3.56 8.60 -1.37
N LEU A 60 2.44 7.96 -1.02
CA LEU A 60 1.72 7.05 -1.91
C LEU A 60 0.98 7.83 -3.00
N ILE A 61 1.01 7.31 -4.23
CA ILE A 61 0.25 7.80 -5.36
C ILE A 61 -1.19 7.29 -5.22
N SER A 62 -2.17 8.19 -5.24
CA SER A 62 -3.57 7.80 -5.09
C SER A 62 -4.12 7.15 -6.37
N TYR A 63 -4.67 5.95 -6.22
CA TYR A 63 -5.58 5.34 -7.18
C TYR A 63 -7.02 5.64 -6.72
N SER A 64 -7.83 6.24 -7.59
CA SER A 64 -9.16 6.74 -7.21
C SER A 64 -10.18 5.64 -6.93
N GLY A 65 -10.00 4.44 -7.49
CA GLY A 65 -10.89 3.30 -7.27
C GLY A 65 -10.60 2.55 -5.96
N ALA A 66 -11.54 1.71 -5.53
CA ALA A 66 -11.33 0.76 -4.44
C ALA A 66 -10.50 -0.45 -4.92
N SER A 67 -10.07 -1.31 -4.01
CA SER A 67 -9.35 -2.55 -4.31
C SER A 67 -10.08 -3.44 -5.32
N SER A 68 -11.41 -3.52 -5.25
CA SER A 68 -12.26 -4.26 -6.18
C SER A 68 -12.41 -3.61 -7.57
N ALA A 69 -12.00 -2.35 -7.73
CA ALA A 69 -11.93 -1.70 -9.04
C ALA A 69 -10.56 -1.93 -9.69
N LEU A 70 -9.50 -2.08 -8.87
CA LEU A 70 -8.15 -2.34 -9.35
C LEU A 70 -7.92 -3.82 -9.69
N PHE A 71 -8.39 -4.72 -8.82
CA PHE A 71 -8.11 -6.16 -8.89
C PHE A 71 -9.36 -6.98 -9.22
N THR A 72 -9.19 -8.07 -9.98
CA THR A 72 -10.28 -8.91 -10.49
C THR A 72 -11.11 -9.56 -9.39
N SER A 73 -10.49 -10.22 -8.42
CA SER A 73 -11.20 -10.85 -7.29
C SER A 73 -10.29 -10.96 -6.05
N PRO A 74 -9.93 -9.81 -5.42
CA PRO A 74 -8.95 -9.77 -4.34
C PRO A 74 -9.39 -10.55 -3.10
N SER A 75 -10.70 -10.68 -2.84
CA SER A 75 -11.23 -11.46 -1.70
C SER A 75 -11.03 -12.97 -1.84
N THR A 76 -10.81 -13.47 -3.06
CA THR A 76 -10.51 -14.88 -3.34
C THR A 76 -9.03 -15.08 -3.73
N GLY A 77 -8.20 -14.05 -3.62
CA GLY A 77 -6.77 -14.10 -3.91
C GLY A 77 -6.38 -13.87 -5.37
N ASP A 78 -7.34 -13.52 -6.23
CA ASP A 78 -7.04 -13.12 -7.62
C ASP A 78 -6.79 -11.62 -7.66
N PHE A 79 -5.50 -11.29 -7.67
CA PHE A 79 -5.00 -9.92 -7.76
C PHE A 79 -4.56 -9.54 -9.18
N SER A 80 -4.98 -10.27 -10.22
CA SER A 80 -4.82 -9.78 -11.59
C SER A 80 -5.46 -8.38 -11.73
N PHE A 81 -4.84 -7.50 -12.50
CA PHE A 81 -5.37 -6.16 -12.73
C PHE A 81 -6.66 -6.24 -13.53
N LEU A 82 -7.76 -5.81 -12.92
CA LEU A 82 -9.02 -5.58 -13.60
C LEU A 82 -8.96 -4.27 -14.40
N ASP A 83 -8.45 -3.21 -13.77
CA ASP A 83 -8.19 -1.93 -14.42
C ASP A 83 -6.84 -1.96 -15.15
N LYS A 84 -6.88 -2.36 -16.42
CA LYS A 84 -5.69 -2.39 -17.28
C LYS A 84 -5.16 -0.99 -17.64
N THR A 85 -5.84 0.10 -17.26
CA THR A 85 -5.37 1.49 -17.44
C THR A 85 -4.66 2.06 -16.23
N PHE A 86 -4.59 1.31 -15.12
CA PHE A 86 -3.84 1.69 -13.93
C PHE A 86 -2.37 2.01 -14.28
N ALA A 87 -1.91 3.21 -13.90
CA ALA A 87 -0.57 3.69 -14.28
C ALA A 87 0.58 2.81 -13.77
N GLY A 88 0.36 2.04 -12.70
CA GLY A 88 1.36 1.16 -12.10
C GLY A 88 1.38 -0.27 -12.64
N THR A 89 0.58 -0.63 -13.65
CA THR A 89 0.46 -2.02 -14.16
C THR A 89 1.81 -2.68 -14.44
N GLU A 90 2.73 -1.94 -15.05
CA GLU A 90 4.06 -2.44 -15.43
C GLU A 90 5.16 -2.17 -14.39
N THR A 91 4.88 -1.38 -13.35
CA THR A 91 5.93 -0.80 -12.49
C THR A 91 5.72 -1.02 -10.99
N ALA A 92 4.52 -1.39 -10.54
CA ALA A 92 4.19 -1.61 -9.14
C ALA A 92 3.45 -2.93 -8.93
N GLY A 93 3.63 -3.54 -7.75
CA GLY A 93 3.05 -4.82 -7.38
C GLY A 93 3.83 -6.01 -7.92
N ASP A 94 3.15 -7.17 -7.94
CA ASP A 94 3.74 -8.41 -8.44
C ASP A 94 3.56 -8.51 -9.97
N PRO A 95 4.61 -8.85 -10.75
CA PRO A 95 4.49 -9.03 -12.20
C PRO A 95 3.44 -10.05 -12.63
N ARG A 96 3.11 -11.04 -11.78
CA ARG A 96 2.06 -12.05 -12.06
C ARG A 96 0.66 -11.46 -12.13
N TRP A 97 0.45 -10.22 -11.68
CA TRP A 97 -0.85 -9.56 -11.72
C TRP A 97 -1.20 -8.94 -13.09
N ARG A 98 -0.26 -8.95 -14.04
CA ARG A 98 -0.44 -8.30 -15.35
C ARG A 98 -1.30 -9.12 -16.32
N GLU A 99 -1.33 -10.43 -16.12
CA GLU A 99 -2.04 -11.36 -17.00
C GLU A 99 -3.58 -11.27 -16.89
#